data_AF-G3SQ15-F1
#
_entry.id   AF-G3SQ15-F1
#
_cell.length_a   1.000
_cell.length_b   1.000
_cell.length_c   1.000
_cell.angle_alpha   90.00
_cell.angle_beta   90.00
_cell.angle_gamma   90.00
#
_symmetry.space_group_name_H-M   'P 1'
#
loop_
_entity.id
_entity.type
_entity.pdbx_description
1 polymer ?
#
loop_
_entity_poly.entity_id
_entity_poly.type
_entity_poly.pdbx_seq_one_letter_code
_entity_poly.pdbx_strand_id
1 'polypeptide(L)'
;MKLHCEVEVISRHLPALGLRNRGKGVRAVLSLCQQTPGSLPRPRFRGEPGGQHPACLLISTLKDKRGTRYELKENIEQFFTKFVDEGKATVRLKEPPVDICLSKVWCHSIMICLSGWKQSRLSLTCQFQQFKGFPSAVRLAHRGCDIETPLLTLTPVKTSEFEKFKTKMVITSKKDYPLSKNFPYSLEHLQTSYCGLVRVDMRMLCLKNLRKLDLSHNHIKKLPATIGDLVHLQELNLNDNHLESFSVALCQSTLQQSLRSLDLSKNKIKALPVQFCQLQELTDLKLDDNELIRFPFKMGQLKNLRFLSAARNKLPFLPSEFKNLSLEYLDLFGNTFEQPKVLPDIMLQAPLTLLESSARTVLYNR
;
A
#
# COMPACT_ATOMS: atom_id res chain seq x y z
N MET A 1 8.42 -19.06 -17.70
CA MET A 1 7.92 -18.11 -16.68
C MET A 1 8.86 -16.91 -16.62
N LYS A 2 8.34 -15.67 -16.55
CA LYS A 2 9.14 -14.44 -16.37
C LYS A 2 8.80 -13.78 -15.03
N LEU A 3 9.81 -13.30 -14.31
CA LEU A 3 9.69 -12.66 -13.00
C LEU A 3 10.45 -11.34 -13.02
N HIS A 4 9.78 -10.24 -12.71
CA HIS A 4 10.45 -8.97 -12.50
C HIS A 4 10.79 -8.86 -11.01
N CYS A 5 12.04 -8.56 -10.67
CA CYS A 5 12.43 -8.29 -9.30
C CYS A 5 13.77 -7.52 -9.23
N GLU A 6 14.14 -7.10 -8.03
CA GLU A 6 15.52 -6.71 -7.75
C GLU A 6 16.34 -7.96 -7.44
N VAL A 7 17.40 -8.15 -8.20
CA VAL A 7 18.32 -9.27 -8.07
C VAL A 7 19.66 -8.76 -7.61
N GLU A 8 20.16 -9.38 -6.56
CA GLU A 8 21.54 -9.26 -6.15
C GLU A 8 22.22 -10.62 -6.33
N VAL A 9 23.27 -10.66 -7.16
CA VAL A 9 24.07 -11.88 -7.35
C VAL A 9 25.33 -11.74 -6.51
N ILE A 10 25.43 -12.57 -5.47
CA ILE A 10 26.54 -12.54 -4.52
C ILE A 10 27.45 -13.73 -4.81
N SER A 11 28.67 -13.47 -5.29
CA SER A 11 29.67 -14.53 -5.45
C SER A 11 30.28 -14.93 -4.11
N ARG A 12 30.28 -16.23 -3.83
CA ARG A 12 30.86 -16.79 -2.59
C ARG A 12 32.39 -16.89 -2.63
N HIS A 13 33.02 -16.64 -3.78
CA HIS A 13 34.47 -16.54 -3.89
C HIS A 13 35.03 -15.15 -3.52
N LEU A 14 34.20 -14.10 -3.58
CA LEU A 14 34.64 -12.72 -3.28
C LEU A 14 35.13 -12.54 -1.82
N PRO A 15 34.45 -13.08 -0.79
CA PRO A 15 34.93 -13.01 0.59
C PRO A 15 36.29 -13.69 0.79
N ALA A 16 36.56 -14.79 0.07
CA ALA A 16 37.83 -15.51 0.12
C ALA A 16 39.00 -14.72 -0.51
N LEU A 17 38.70 -13.76 -1.38
CA LEU A 17 39.66 -12.85 -2.03
C LEU A 17 39.76 -11.49 -1.31
N GLY A 18 39.17 -11.34 -0.12
CA GLY A 18 39.17 -10.07 0.63
C GLY A 18 38.28 -8.96 0.04
N LEU A 19 37.49 -9.27 -0.98
CA LEU A 19 36.61 -8.33 -1.67
C LEU A 19 35.18 -8.44 -1.12
N ARG A 20 34.63 -7.33 -0.60
CA ARG A 20 33.22 -7.28 -0.18
C ARG A 20 32.34 -6.84 -1.33
N ASN A 21 31.41 -7.70 -1.76
CA ASN A 21 30.35 -7.30 -2.67
C ASN A 21 29.35 -6.42 -1.90
N ARG A 22 29.47 -5.09 -2.02
CA ARG A 22 28.47 -4.12 -1.53
C ARG A 22 27.48 -3.79 -2.65
N GLY A 23 26.99 -4.82 -3.36
CA GLY A 23 26.09 -4.63 -4.48
C GLY A 23 24.71 -4.20 -3.99
N LYS A 24 24.23 -3.02 -4.37
CA LYS A 24 22.79 -2.72 -4.27
C LYS A 24 22.08 -3.60 -5.29
N GLY A 25 20.98 -4.26 -4.91
CA GLY A 25 20.17 -5.08 -5.81
C GLY A 25 19.87 -4.37 -7.13
N VAL A 26 20.14 -5.04 -8.24
CA VAL A 26 19.98 -4.50 -9.60
C VAL A 26 18.65 -4.98 -10.15
N ARG A 27 17.91 -4.09 -10.81
CA ARG A 27 16.65 -4.43 -11.49
C ARG A 27 16.91 -5.45 -12.58
N ALA A 28 16.24 -6.60 -12.51
CA ALA A 28 16.40 -7.68 -13.47
C ALA A 28 15.06 -8.37 -13.80
N VAL A 29 15.04 -9.00 -14.98
CA VAL A 29 13.99 -9.93 -15.39
C VAL A 29 14.58 -11.32 -15.33
N LEU A 30 14.05 -12.18 -14.46
CA LEU A 30 14.38 -13.60 -14.46
C LEU A 30 13.44 -14.35 -15.38
N SER A 31 14.00 -15.17 -16.27
CA SER A 31 13.25 -16.07 -17.14
C SER A 31 13.68 -17.50 -16.88
N LEU A 32 12.72 -18.39 -16.65
CA LEU A 32 12.93 -19.84 -16.68
C LEU A 32 12.77 -20.32 -18.12
N CYS A 33 13.83 -20.90 -18.68
CA CYS A 33 13.94 -21.39 -20.05
C CYS A 33 14.27 -22.88 -20.12
N GLN A 34 13.83 -23.55 -21.18
CA GLN A 34 14.33 -24.86 -21.63
C GLN A 34 14.93 -24.69 -23.03
N GLN A 35 16.05 -25.36 -23.32
CA GLN A 35 16.70 -25.23 -24.63
C GLN A 35 15.87 -25.90 -25.73
N THR A 36 15.77 -25.25 -26.89
CA THR A 36 15.34 -25.87 -28.16
C THR A 36 16.48 -25.80 -29.19
N PRO A 37 16.59 -26.78 -30.10
CA PRO A 37 17.76 -26.96 -30.97
C PRO A 37 17.71 -25.94 -32.13
N GLY A 38 18.64 -24.98 -32.17
CA GLY A 38 18.64 -24.04 -33.30
C GLY A 38 19.79 -23.05 -33.47
N SER A 39 20.75 -22.90 -32.55
CA SER A 39 21.83 -21.92 -32.75
C SER A 39 23.23 -22.46 -32.44
N LEU A 40 23.89 -22.92 -33.52
CA LEU A 40 25.36 -23.07 -33.75
C LEU A 40 26.08 -24.33 -33.21
N PRO A 41 27.22 -24.72 -33.83
CA PRO A 41 27.34 -26.00 -34.52
C PRO A 41 27.84 -27.16 -33.66
N ARG A 42 27.39 -28.36 -34.04
CA ARG A 42 27.69 -29.65 -33.40
C ARG A 42 29.20 -29.89 -33.18
N PRO A 43 29.64 -30.31 -31.99
CA PRO A 43 30.82 -31.15 -31.89
C PRO A 43 30.46 -32.57 -32.35
N ARG A 44 31.36 -33.17 -33.13
CA ARG A 44 31.28 -34.55 -33.60
C ARG A 44 31.63 -35.49 -32.45
N PHE A 45 30.65 -35.99 -31.70
CA PHE A 45 30.78 -37.29 -31.03
C PHE A 45 29.43 -38.01 -31.04
N ARG A 46 29.51 -39.29 -31.36
CA ARG A 46 28.42 -40.18 -31.76
C ARG A 46 28.05 -41.03 -30.53
N GLY A 47 26.77 -41.07 -30.17
CA GLY A 47 26.19 -42.10 -29.30
C GLY A 47 25.58 -41.58 -28.00
N GLU A 48 24.26 -41.37 -28.01
CA GLU A 48 23.29 -41.78 -26.97
C GLU A 48 21.87 -41.29 -27.35
N PRO A 49 20.81 -42.12 -27.22
CA PRO A 49 19.44 -41.71 -27.50
C PRO A 49 18.75 -41.18 -26.24
N GLY A 50 18.24 -39.94 -26.29
CA GLY A 50 17.23 -39.44 -25.33
C GLY A 50 17.67 -38.50 -24.21
N GLY A 51 18.54 -37.52 -24.47
CA GLY A 51 18.90 -36.50 -23.46
C GLY A 51 17.94 -35.31 -23.45
N GLN A 52 17.00 -35.28 -22.49
CA GLN A 52 16.19 -34.09 -22.18
C GLN A 52 17.07 -32.89 -21.80
N HIS A 53 16.82 -31.73 -22.41
CA HIS A 53 17.63 -30.52 -22.26
C HIS A 53 17.46 -29.85 -20.87
N PRO A 54 18.55 -29.33 -20.26
CA PRO A 54 18.51 -28.80 -18.90
C PRO A 54 17.76 -27.46 -18.82
N ALA A 55 16.97 -27.28 -17.76
CA ALA A 55 16.31 -26.02 -17.45
C ALA A 55 17.34 -24.95 -17.03
N CYS A 56 17.22 -23.76 -17.61
CA CYS A 56 18.08 -22.60 -17.36
C CYS A 56 17.33 -21.45 -16.68
N LEU A 57 18.03 -20.75 -15.78
CA LEU A 57 17.64 -19.47 -15.24
C LEU A 57 18.41 -18.36 -15.96
N LEU A 58 17.70 -17.50 -16.68
CA LEU A 58 18.27 -16.35 -17.36
C LEU A 58 17.96 -15.07 -16.57
N ILE A 59 19.00 -14.33 -16.16
CA ILE A 59 18.87 -13.05 -15.45
C ILE A 59 19.27 -11.92 -16.40
N SER A 60 18.31 -11.13 -16.87
CA SER A 60 18.55 -10.00 -17.77
C SER A 60 18.47 -8.68 -17.02
N THR A 61 19.45 -7.79 -17.17
CA THR A 61 19.48 -6.47 -16.52
C THR A 61 19.51 -5.34 -17.56
N LEU A 62 19.33 -4.09 -17.13
CA LEU A 62 19.44 -2.92 -18.02
C LEU A 62 20.82 -2.82 -18.69
N LYS A 63 21.88 -3.21 -17.97
CA LYS A 63 23.26 -3.18 -18.45
C LYS A 63 23.58 -4.40 -19.33
N ASP A 64 23.00 -5.55 -19.01
CA ASP A 64 23.16 -6.79 -19.76
C ASP A 64 21.81 -7.32 -20.27
N LYS A 65 21.46 -6.87 -21.48
CA LYS A 65 20.23 -7.27 -22.18
C LYS A 65 20.27 -8.70 -22.73
N ARG A 66 21.45 -9.30 -22.87
CA ARG A 66 21.61 -10.70 -23.31
C ARG A 66 21.36 -11.66 -22.16
N GLY A 67 21.60 -11.18 -20.95
CA GLY A 67 21.30 -11.85 -19.69
C GLY A 67 22.30 -12.94 -19.34
N THR A 68 22.59 -13.07 -18.06
CA THR A 68 23.47 -14.10 -17.53
C THR A 68 22.68 -15.39 -17.31
N ARG A 69 23.20 -16.52 -17.80
CA ARG A 69 22.56 -17.83 -17.74
C ARG A 69 23.14 -18.66 -16.61
N TYR A 70 22.26 -19.31 -15.85
CA TYR A 70 22.60 -20.26 -14.79
C TYR A 70 21.86 -21.57 -15.04
N GLU A 71 22.58 -22.68 -15.05
CA GLU A 71 21.96 -24.01 -15.15
C GLU A 71 21.33 -24.41 -13.82
N LEU A 72 20.14 -25.01 -13.83
CA LEU A 72 19.42 -25.38 -12.61
C LEU A 72 19.43 -26.88 -12.30
N LYS A 73 19.65 -27.73 -13.31
CA LYS A 73 19.66 -29.19 -13.16
C LYS A 73 20.81 -29.58 -12.22
N GLU A 74 20.50 -30.23 -11.09
CA GLU A 74 21.46 -30.67 -10.05
C GLU A 74 22.37 -29.59 -9.42
N ASN A 75 22.21 -28.34 -9.84
CA ASN A 75 23.10 -27.23 -9.53
C ASN A 75 22.57 -26.32 -8.40
N ILE A 76 21.41 -26.60 -7.84
CA ILE A 76 20.88 -25.86 -6.68
C ILE A 76 21.39 -26.56 -5.41
N GLU A 77 22.11 -25.82 -4.57
CA GLU A 77 22.57 -26.31 -3.27
C GLU A 77 21.49 -26.11 -2.20
N GLN A 78 20.87 -24.93 -2.16
CA GLN A 78 19.85 -24.60 -1.18
C GLN A 78 18.90 -23.51 -1.69
N PHE A 79 17.64 -23.57 -1.27
CA PHE A 79 16.63 -22.56 -1.58
C PHE A 79 16.05 -21.97 -0.28
N PHE A 80 16.31 -20.70 -0.02
CA PHE A 80 15.86 -20.01 1.19
C PHE A 80 14.51 -19.32 0.95
N THR A 81 13.49 -19.78 1.69
CA THR A 81 12.09 -19.31 1.55
C THR A 81 11.55 -18.59 2.77
N LYS A 82 12.37 -18.37 3.80
CA LYS A 82 11.93 -17.86 5.11
C LYS A 82 11.16 -16.53 5.03
N PHE A 83 11.46 -15.71 4.03
CA PHE A 83 10.87 -14.37 3.84
C PHE A 83 10.07 -14.27 2.53
N VAL A 84 9.55 -15.40 2.04
CA VAL A 84 8.78 -15.43 0.79
C VAL A 84 7.53 -14.57 0.87
N ASP A 85 6.88 -14.54 2.03
CA ASP A 85 5.71 -13.69 2.28
C ASP A 85 6.06 -12.19 2.33
N GLU A 86 7.33 -11.84 2.53
CA GLU A 86 7.87 -10.49 2.40
C GLU A 86 8.39 -10.17 0.98
N GLY A 87 8.22 -11.10 0.03
CA GLY A 87 8.69 -10.95 -1.35
C GLY A 87 10.21 -11.09 -1.52
N LYS A 88 10.85 -11.85 -0.62
CA LYS A 88 12.30 -12.15 -0.65
C LYS A 88 12.54 -13.66 -0.75
N ALA A 89 13.48 -14.08 -1.59
CA ALA A 89 13.96 -15.46 -1.64
C ALA A 89 15.42 -15.49 -2.08
N THR A 90 16.18 -16.50 -1.66
CA THR A 90 17.57 -16.67 -2.10
C THR A 90 17.75 -18.05 -2.70
N VAL A 91 18.31 -18.11 -3.91
CA VAL A 91 18.69 -19.35 -4.59
C VAL A 91 20.20 -19.49 -4.53
N ARG A 92 20.69 -20.53 -3.87
CA ARG A 92 22.11 -20.85 -3.81
C ARG A 92 22.46 -21.88 -4.87
N LEU A 93 23.39 -21.52 -5.76
CA LEU A 93 23.90 -22.39 -6.81
C LEU A 93 25.25 -23.00 -6.43
N LYS A 94 25.53 -24.21 -6.89
CA LYS A 94 26.82 -24.90 -6.72
C LYS A 94 27.86 -24.32 -7.68
N GLU A 95 27.51 -24.20 -8.96
CA GLU A 95 28.39 -23.74 -10.04
C GLU A 95 27.70 -22.73 -11.00
N PRO A 96 28.20 -21.49 -11.12
CA PRO A 96 29.17 -20.86 -10.24
C PRO A 96 28.61 -20.75 -8.81
N PRO A 97 29.45 -20.76 -7.76
CA PRO A 97 28.98 -20.70 -6.38
C PRO A 97 28.50 -19.30 -6.02
N VAL A 98 27.28 -18.99 -6.43
CA VAL A 98 26.62 -17.70 -6.24
C VAL A 98 25.33 -17.86 -5.45
N ASP A 99 25.05 -16.87 -4.60
CA ASP A 99 23.76 -16.68 -3.96
C ASP A 99 22.98 -15.63 -4.77
N ILE A 100 21.90 -16.05 -5.42
CA ILE A 100 20.99 -15.18 -6.17
C ILE A 100 19.88 -14.75 -5.21
N CYS A 101 20.02 -13.54 -4.66
CA CYS A 101 19.06 -12.92 -3.76
C CYS A 101 18.00 -12.19 -4.59
N LEU A 102 16.77 -12.67 -4.51
CA LEU A 102 15.58 -12.06 -5.08
C LEU A 102 14.91 -11.20 -4.01
N SER A 103 14.64 -9.95 -4.32
CA SER A 103 13.92 -9.03 -3.45
C SER A 103 12.91 -8.21 -4.26
N LYS A 104 11.85 -7.74 -3.60
CA LYS A 104 10.76 -6.98 -4.25
C LYS A 104 10.21 -7.73 -5.46
N VAL A 105 9.92 -9.01 -5.27
CA VAL A 105 9.42 -9.85 -6.36
C VAL A 105 8.02 -9.38 -6.77
N TRP A 106 7.93 -8.81 -7.97
CA TRP A 106 6.72 -8.17 -8.47
C TRP A 106 5.77 -9.25 -9.00
N CYS A 107 4.69 -9.50 -8.27
CA CYS A 107 3.62 -10.38 -8.72
C CYS A 107 2.84 -9.68 -9.83
N HIS A 108 2.99 -10.14 -11.08
CA HIS A 108 2.11 -9.72 -12.17
C HIS A 108 0.78 -10.48 -12.01
N SER A 109 -0.33 -9.75 -12.08
CA SER A 109 -1.73 -10.22 -12.07
C SER A 109 -1.92 -11.49 -12.93
N ILE A 110 -2.74 -12.52 -12.63
CA ILE A 110 -4.14 -12.56 -12.18
C ILE A 110 -4.43 -13.93 -11.51
N MET A 111 -5.44 -13.93 -10.63
CA MET A 111 -6.17 -15.07 -10.05
C MET A 111 -7.27 -15.59 -10.99
N ILE A 112 -7.16 -16.83 -11.49
CA ILE A 112 -8.22 -17.84 -11.84
C ILE A 112 -7.44 -19.17 -11.92
N CYS A 113 -7.63 -20.24 -11.13
CA CYS A 113 -8.81 -21.08 -10.94
C CYS A 113 -8.52 -22.02 -9.74
N LEU A 114 -9.37 -22.07 -8.72
CA LEU A 114 -9.52 -23.26 -7.87
C LEU A 114 -10.97 -23.34 -7.38
N SER A 115 -11.88 -23.71 -8.28
CA SER A 115 -13.12 -24.38 -7.88
C SER A 115 -12.82 -25.87 -7.77
N GLY A 116 -12.82 -26.37 -6.53
CA GLY A 116 -12.78 -27.79 -6.24
C GLY A 116 -11.61 -28.19 -5.35
N TRP A 117 -11.77 -28.00 -4.04
CA TRP A 117 -11.99 -29.11 -3.09
C TRP A 117 -12.24 -28.53 -1.69
N LYS A 118 -13.13 -29.22 -0.96
CA LYS A 118 -13.96 -28.75 0.17
C LYS A 118 -13.22 -28.47 1.49
N GLN A 119 -13.77 -27.49 2.22
CA GLN A 119 -13.92 -27.33 3.68
C GLN A 119 -12.67 -27.61 4.56
N SER A 120 -12.12 -26.66 5.34
CA SER A 120 -12.79 -26.01 6.47
C SER A 120 -11.87 -24.95 7.08
N ARG A 121 -12.45 -23.92 7.72
CA ARG A 121 -11.85 -22.89 8.59
C ARG A 121 -11.14 -21.69 7.93
N LEU A 122 -11.74 -20.53 8.19
CA LEU A 122 -11.17 -19.18 8.30
C LEU A 122 -9.75 -18.97 7.73
N SER A 123 -9.64 -18.31 6.58
CA SER A 123 -8.50 -17.44 6.32
C SER A 123 -8.80 -16.42 5.22
N LEU A 124 -8.68 -15.14 5.56
CA LEU A 124 -8.38 -14.07 4.60
C LEU A 124 -6.96 -14.31 4.10
N THR A 125 -6.79 -15.12 3.07
CA THR A 125 -5.53 -15.22 2.34
C THR A 125 -5.77 -14.72 0.92
N CYS A 126 -5.55 -13.42 0.71
CA CYS A 126 -5.43 -12.86 -0.63
C CYS A 126 -4.16 -13.45 -1.26
N GLN A 127 -4.36 -14.34 -2.23
CA GLN A 127 -3.37 -15.28 -2.74
C GLN A 127 -2.26 -14.58 -3.58
N PHE A 128 -1.06 -14.49 -3.01
CA PHE A 128 0.22 -14.37 -3.74
C PHE A 128 0.57 -15.72 -4.40
N GLN A 129 -0.01 -16.03 -5.56
CA GLN A 129 0.18 -17.36 -6.18
C GLN A 129 1.40 -17.48 -7.10
N GLN A 130 1.81 -16.44 -7.85
CA GLN A 130 2.96 -16.59 -8.75
C GLN A 130 4.27 -16.83 -8.00
N PHE A 131 4.51 -16.11 -6.89
CA PHE A 131 5.75 -16.27 -6.14
C PHE A 131 5.82 -17.54 -5.29
N LYS A 132 4.70 -18.23 -5.03
CA LYS A 132 4.72 -19.60 -4.48
C LYS A 132 4.94 -20.65 -5.58
N GLY A 133 4.47 -20.35 -6.81
CA GLY A 133 4.71 -21.16 -7.99
C GLY A 133 6.16 -21.14 -8.46
N PHE A 134 6.83 -19.98 -8.45
CA PHE A 134 8.21 -19.84 -8.95
C PHE A 134 9.25 -20.71 -8.20
N PRO A 135 9.34 -20.69 -6.85
CA PRO A 135 10.16 -21.64 -6.08
C PRO A 135 9.86 -23.09 -6.38
N SER A 136 8.59 -23.42 -6.60
CA SER A 136 8.14 -24.78 -6.87
C SER A 136 8.53 -25.22 -8.29
N ALA A 137 8.42 -24.33 -9.27
CA ALA A 137 8.91 -24.52 -10.63
C ALA A 137 10.45 -24.64 -10.68
N VAL A 138 11.18 -23.85 -9.88
CA VAL A 138 12.65 -23.98 -9.74
C VAL A 138 13.04 -25.31 -9.09
N ARG A 139 12.28 -25.77 -8.09
CA ARG A 139 12.48 -27.10 -7.47
C ARG A 139 12.15 -28.26 -8.42
N LEU A 140 11.11 -28.11 -9.24
CA LEU A 140 10.77 -29.09 -10.29
C LEU A 140 11.83 -29.12 -11.40
N ALA A 141 12.31 -27.95 -11.83
CA ALA A 141 13.42 -27.80 -12.76
C ALA A 141 14.71 -28.45 -12.24
N HIS A 142 14.98 -28.35 -10.94
CA HIS A 142 16.12 -29.00 -10.30
C HIS A 142 16.00 -30.53 -10.26
N ARG A 143 14.78 -31.06 -10.11
CA ARG A 143 14.48 -32.50 -10.05
C ARG A 143 14.32 -33.17 -11.43
N GLY A 144 14.38 -32.40 -12.52
CA GLY A 144 14.24 -32.92 -13.88
C GLY A 144 12.80 -33.32 -14.27
N CYS A 145 11.78 -32.88 -13.51
CA CYS A 145 10.38 -33.17 -13.85
C CYS A 145 9.82 -32.13 -14.82
N ASP A 146 9.01 -32.59 -15.77
CA ASP A 146 8.33 -31.76 -16.78
C ASP A 146 7.52 -30.64 -16.13
N ILE A 147 7.77 -29.42 -16.60
CA ILE A 147 7.01 -28.24 -16.22
C ILE A 147 5.87 -28.11 -17.25
N GLU A 148 4.67 -28.58 -16.92
CA GLU A 148 3.45 -28.51 -17.77
C GLU A 148 2.90 -27.08 -17.96
N THR A 149 3.72 -26.02 -17.79
CA THR A 149 3.31 -24.64 -18.12
C THR A 149 4.02 -24.19 -19.38
N PRO A 150 3.33 -23.53 -20.34
CA PRO A 150 3.90 -23.20 -21.64
C PRO A 150 5.12 -22.29 -21.47
N LEU A 151 6.29 -22.86 -21.70
CA LEU A 151 7.58 -22.17 -21.62
C LEU A 151 7.76 -21.31 -22.87
N LEU A 152 7.90 -19.99 -22.67
CA LEU A 152 8.06 -19.04 -23.77
C LEU A 152 9.42 -19.20 -24.46
N THR A 153 9.38 -19.24 -25.79
CA THR A 153 10.52 -19.12 -26.70
C THR A 153 11.28 -17.82 -26.44
N LEU A 154 12.61 -17.89 -26.41
CA LEU A 154 13.53 -16.79 -26.11
C LEU A 154 13.37 -15.65 -27.12
N THR A 155 12.53 -14.66 -26.78
CA THR A 155 12.52 -13.37 -27.46
C THR A 155 13.34 -12.37 -26.63
N PRO A 156 14.24 -11.60 -27.27
CA PRO A 156 15.02 -10.59 -26.57
C PRO A 156 14.10 -9.57 -25.90
N VAL A 157 14.40 -9.28 -24.62
CA VAL A 157 13.66 -8.33 -23.78
C VAL A 157 13.65 -6.96 -24.45
N LYS A 158 12.46 -6.48 -24.83
CA LYS A 158 12.29 -5.16 -25.46
C LYS A 158 12.57 -4.06 -24.42
N THR A 159 13.17 -2.95 -24.86
CA THR A 159 13.51 -1.78 -24.03
C THR A 159 12.32 -1.15 -23.28
N SER A 160 11.09 -1.46 -23.67
CA SER A 160 9.86 -1.09 -22.97
C SER A 160 9.58 -1.89 -21.69
N GLU A 161 10.17 -3.08 -21.49
CA GLU A 161 10.00 -3.91 -20.28
C GLU A 161 10.80 -3.39 -19.07
N PHE A 162 11.70 -2.42 -19.28
CA PHE A 162 12.40 -1.70 -18.22
C PHE A 162 11.71 -0.38 -17.84
N GLU A 163 10.43 -0.24 -18.20
CA GLU A 163 9.58 0.93 -17.97
C GLU A 163 9.97 1.66 -16.68
N LYS A 164 10.36 2.94 -16.81
CA LYS A 164 10.53 3.86 -15.68
C LYS A 164 9.30 3.68 -14.80
N PHE A 165 9.49 3.13 -13.59
CA PHE A 165 8.41 2.85 -12.67
C PHE A 165 7.54 4.09 -12.55
N LYS A 166 6.30 3.97 -13.02
CA LYS A 166 5.34 5.05 -12.99
C LYS A 166 5.01 5.31 -11.52
N THR A 167 5.61 6.35 -10.94
CA THR A 167 5.37 6.76 -9.55
C THR A 167 4.08 7.56 -9.40
N LYS A 168 3.62 8.18 -10.49
CA LYS A 168 2.36 8.93 -10.56
C LYS A 168 1.45 8.39 -11.67
N MET A 169 0.22 8.07 -11.31
CA MET A 169 -0.84 7.72 -12.27
C MET A 169 -2.07 8.58 -12.03
N VAL A 170 -2.59 9.14 -13.10
CA VAL A 170 -3.76 10.02 -13.10
C VAL A 170 -4.78 9.43 -14.06
N ILE A 171 -6.00 9.25 -13.57
CA ILE A 171 -7.16 8.74 -14.29
C ILE A 171 -8.29 9.71 -13.95
N THR A 172 -8.77 10.46 -14.95
CA THR A 172 -9.81 11.50 -14.77
C THR A 172 -11.10 11.17 -15.51
N SER A 173 -11.22 9.95 -16.01
CA SER A 173 -12.39 9.51 -16.78
C SER A 173 -12.57 8.03 -16.62
N LYS A 174 -13.83 7.61 -16.55
CA LYS A 174 -14.23 6.19 -16.50
C LYS A 174 -13.66 5.36 -17.65
N LYS A 175 -13.45 5.96 -18.82
CA LYS A 175 -12.89 5.26 -20.01
C LYS A 175 -11.42 4.88 -19.83
N ASP A 176 -10.67 5.69 -19.10
CA ASP A 176 -9.23 5.51 -18.89
C ASP A 176 -8.92 4.61 -17.68
N TYR A 177 -9.97 4.18 -16.97
CA TYR A 177 -9.84 3.33 -15.80
C TYR A 177 -9.41 1.90 -16.21
N PRO A 178 -8.30 1.36 -15.66
CA PRO A 178 -7.79 0.06 -16.06
C PRO A 178 -8.66 -1.09 -15.54
N LEU A 179 -9.54 -1.63 -16.40
CA LEU A 179 -10.41 -2.75 -16.05
C LEU A 179 -9.68 -4.10 -16.05
N SER A 180 -8.77 -4.32 -17.00
CA SER A 180 -8.06 -5.60 -17.18
C SER A 180 -6.62 -5.61 -16.64
N LYS A 181 -6.01 -4.42 -16.47
CA LYS A 181 -4.63 -4.27 -15.99
C LYS A 181 -4.61 -3.89 -14.51
N ASN A 182 -3.66 -4.40 -13.74
CA ASN A 182 -3.42 -3.90 -12.38
C ASN A 182 -2.71 -2.55 -12.40
N PHE A 183 -2.85 -1.84 -11.28
CA PHE A 183 -2.05 -0.66 -10.98
C PHE A 183 -0.58 -1.03 -10.78
N PRO A 184 0.37 -0.22 -11.28
CA PRO A 184 1.78 -0.40 -10.96
C PRO A 184 2.03 -0.30 -9.46
N TYR A 185 2.62 -1.34 -8.87
CA TYR A 185 2.90 -1.43 -7.42
C TYR A 185 3.93 -0.41 -6.90
N SER A 186 4.67 0.23 -7.80
CA SER A 186 5.62 1.32 -7.52
C SER A 186 4.97 2.71 -7.45
N LEU A 187 3.64 2.79 -7.58
CA LEU A 187 2.92 4.05 -7.45
C LEU A 187 3.07 4.62 -6.04
N GLU A 188 3.46 5.89 -6.00
CA GLU A 188 3.44 6.72 -4.81
C GLU A 188 2.23 7.67 -4.85
N HIS A 189 1.82 8.09 -6.05
CA HIS A 189 0.70 9.00 -6.26
C HIS A 189 -0.31 8.39 -7.23
N LEU A 190 -1.53 8.18 -6.75
CA LEU A 190 -2.63 7.68 -7.57
C LEU A 190 -3.80 8.64 -7.48
N GLN A 191 -4.20 9.16 -8.64
CA GLN A 191 -5.39 9.98 -8.81
C GLN A 191 -6.37 9.25 -9.71
N THR A 192 -7.57 9.03 -9.20
CA THR A 192 -8.70 8.36 -9.85
C THR A 192 -9.94 9.20 -9.62
N SER A 193 -10.03 10.35 -10.29
CA SER A 193 -11.15 11.27 -10.17
C SER A 193 -12.13 11.12 -11.35
N TYR A 194 -13.39 11.50 -11.17
CA TYR A 194 -14.43 11.47 -12.21
C TYR A 194 -14.60 10.09 -12.89
N CYS A 195 -14.30 9.01 -12.16
CA CYS A 195 -14.39 7.64 -12.65
C CYS A 195 -15.77 7.00 -12.36
N GLY A 196 -16.62 7.68 -11.59
CA GLY A 196 -17.93 7.18 -11.18
C GLY A 196 -17.83 5.98 -10.23
N LEU A 197 -16.76 5.90 -9.44
CA LEU A 197 -16.52 4.79 -8.52
C LEU A 197 -17.54 4.84 -7.38
N VAL A 198 -18.31 3.76 -7.21
CA VAL A 198 -19.25 3.60 -6.08
C VAL A 198 -18.53 3.04 -4.84
N ARG A 199 -17.42 2.35 -5.05
CA ARG A 199 -16.59 1.72 -4.01
C ARG A 199 -15.11 1.88 -4.38
N VAL A 200 -14.25 1.90 -3.38
CA VAL A 200 -12.80 1.89 -3.59
C VAL A 200 -12.39 0.54 -4.18
N ASP A 201 -11.54 0.57 -5.21
CA ASP A 201 -11.02 -0.63 -5.84
C ASP A 201 -9.93 -1.27 -4.94
N MET A 202 -10.13 -2.54 -4.60
CA MET A 202 -9.24 -3.27 -3.70
C MET A 202 -7.81 -3.38 -4.24
N ARG A 203 -7.62 -3.30 -5.57
CA ARG A 203 -6.31 -3.32 -6.21
C ARG A 203 -5.45 -2.11 -5.82
N MET A 204 -6.08 -0.97 -5.51
CA MET A 204 -5.41 0.24 -5.05
C MET A 204 -4.88 0.09 -3.62
N LEU A 205 -5.52 -0.77 -2.81
CA LEU A 205 -5.17 -1.00 -1.41
C LEU A 205 -3.96 -1.93 -1.25
N CYS A 206 -3.55 -2.60 -2.33
CA CYS A 206 -2.32 -3.39 -2.39
C CYS A 206 -1.06 -2.52 -2.63
N LEU A 207 -1.21 -1.22 -2.89
CA LEU A 207 -0.11 -0.32 -3.23
C LEU A 207 0.60 0.19 -1.97
N LYS A 208 1.55 -0.60 -1.43
CA LYS A 208 2.21 -0.30 -0.16
C LYS A 208 3.10 0.94 -0.16
N ASN A 209 3.53 1.41 -1.33
CA ASN A 209 4.34 2.64 -1.47
C ASN A 209 3.48 3.91 -1.64
N LEU A 210 2.15 3.79 -1.63
CA LEU A 210 1.26 4.90 -1.91
C LEU A 210 1.32 5.95 -0.81
N ARG A 211 1.64 7.18 -1.20
CA ARG A 211 1.72 8.37 -0.35
C ARG A 211 0.56 9.33 -0.56
N LYS A 212 0.07 9.44 -1.79
CA LYS A 212 -1.05 10.30 -2.15
C LYS A 212 -2.10 9.50 -2.89
N LEU A 213 -3.32 9.51 -2.36
CA LEU A 213 -4.47 8.88 -2.97
C LEU A 213 -5.58 9.91 -3.17
N ASP A 214 -5.89 10.18 -4.43
CA ASP A 214 -6.98 11.07 -4.81
C ASP A 214 -8.12 10.27 -5.45
N LEU A 215 -9.25 10.27 -4.76
CA LEU A 215 -10.51 9.62 -5.12
C LEU A 215 -11.64 10.66 -5.26
N SER A 216 -11.29 11.93 -5.50
CA SER A 216 -12.25 13.03 -5.61
C SER A 216 -13.23 12.85 -6.76
N HIS A 217 -14.40 13.50 -6.69
CA HIS A 217 -15.43 13.48 -7.73
C HIS A 217 -15.84 12.05 -8.14
N ASN A 218 -16.21 11.24 -7.15
CA ASN A 218 -16.74 9.89 -7.36
C ASN A 218 -18.06 9.73 -6.60
N HIS A 219 -18.56 8.50 -6.45
CA HIS A 219 -19.82 8.20 -5.78
C HIS A 219 -19.62 7.27 -4.59
N ILE A 220 -18.47 7.38 -3.92
CA ILE A 220 -18.07 6.49 -2.84
C ILE A 220 -18.93 6.78 -1.62
N LYS A 221 -19.65 5.77 -1.14
CA LYS A 221 -20.53 5.87 0.04
C LYS A 221 -19.85 5.52 1.36
N LYS A 222 -18.91 4.58 1.31
CA LYS A 222 -18.16 4.08 2.48
C LYS A 222 -16.74 3.71 2.08
N LEU A 223 -15.81 3.94 2.99
CA LEU A 223 -14.42 3.51 2.83
C LEU A 223 -14.21 2.13 3.46
N PRO A 224 -13.57 1.18 2.77
CA PRO A 224 -13.15 -0.07 3.38
C PRO A 224 -12.07 0.16 4.46
N ALA A 225 -12.11 -0.64 5.53
CA ALA A 225 -11.11 -0.60 6.60
C ALA A 225 -9.68 -0.84 6.11
N THR A 226 -9.54 -1.60 5.01
CA THR A 226 -8.27 -1.94 4.35
C THR A 226 -7.51 -0.72 3.80
N ILE A 227 -8.14 0.46 3.64
CA ILE A 227 -7.38 1.70 3.38
C ILE A 227 -6.39 1.98 4.51
N GLY A 228 -6.72 1.56 5.73
CA GLY A 228 -5.86 1.66 6.90
C GLY A 228 -4.56 0.86 6.83
N ASP A 229 -4.42 -0.05 5.84
CA ASP A 229 -3.22 -0.86 5.64
C ASP A 229 -2.15 -0.16 4.76
N LEU A 230 -2.44 1.06 4.29
CA LEU A 230 -1.53 1.90 3.51
C LEU A 230 -0.60 2.69 4.44
N VAL A 231 0.46 2.02 4.88
CA VAL A 231 1.41 2.51 5.92
C VAL A 231 2.14 3.81 5.59
N HIS A 232 2.19 4.20 4.31
CA HIS A 232 2.88 5.41 3.85
C HIS A 232 1.94 6.50 3.36
N LEU A 233 0.62 6.32 3.50
CA LEU A 233 -0.36 7.26 2.99
C LEU A 233 -0.35 8.55 3.81
N GLN A 234 0.01 9.65 3.16
CA GLN A 234 0.11 10.98 3.75
C GLN A 234 -1.03 11.89 3.34
N GLU A 235 -1.54 11.75 2.12
CA GLU A 235 -2.61 12.60 1.59
C GLU A 235 -3.73 11.73 1.05
N LEU A 236 -4.94 11.94 1.57
CA LEU A 236 -6.15 11.28 1.12
C LEU A 236 -7.17 12.34 0.72
N ASN A 237 -7.48 12.40 -0.58
CA ASN A 237 -8.49 13.29 -1.12
C ASN A 237 -9.75 12.48 -1.49
N LEU A 238 -10.86 12.80 -0.83
CA LEU A 238 -12.19 12.22 -1.03
C LEU A 238 -13.24 13.30 -1.27
N ASN A 239 -12.81 14.48 -1.72
CA ASN A 239 -13.68 15.59 -2.09
C ASN A 239 -14.77 15.14 -3.08
N ASP A 240 -15.98 15.67 -2.93
CA ASP A 240 -17.09 15.45 -3.86
C ASP A 240 -17.41 13.94 -4.04
N ASN A 241 -17.86 13.34 -2.94
CA ASN A 241 -18.29 11.94 -2.86
C ASN A 241 -19.61 11.86 -2.07
N HIS A 242 -20.05 10.65 -1.72
CA HIS A 242 -21.31 10.42 -0.99
C HIS A 242 -21.07 9.81 0.39
N LEU A 243 -19.96 10.14 1.06
CA LEU A 243 -19.64 9.62 2.38
C LEU A 243 -20.59 10.17 3.43
N GLU A 244 -21.28 9.27 4.16
CA GLU A 244 -22.18 9.65 5.25
C GLU A 244 -21.47 9.65 6.63
N SER A 245 -20.36 8.92 6.73
CA SER A 245 -19.57 8.82 7.96
C SER A 245 -18.12 8.43 7.66
N PHE A 246 -17.23 8.82 8.57
CA PHE A 246 -15.84 8.36 8.57
C PHE A 246 -15.69 7.15 9.50
N SER A 247 -15.07 6.08 9.02
CA SER A 247 -15.00 4.81 9.76
C SER A 247 -14.03 4.88 10.95
N VAL A 248 -14.46 4.34 12.09
CA VAL A 248 -13.62 4.17 13.29
C VAL A 248 -12.40 3.30 12.99
N ALA A 249 -12.53 2.29 12.14
CA ALA A 249 -11.44 1.39 11.79
C ALA A 249 -10.27 2.11 11.12
N LEU A 250 -10.53 3.13 10.31
CA LEU A 250 -9.48 3.95 9.68
C LEU A 250 -8.76 4.80 10.72
N CYS A 251 -9.52 5.33 11.69
CA CYS A 251 -8.97 6.08 12.79
C CYS A 251 -8.05 5.24 13.68
N GLN A 252 -8.23 3.91 13.73
CA GLN A 252 -7.45 2.97 14.56
C GLN A 252 -6.33 2.24 13.78
N SER A 253 -6.06 2.67 12.55
CA SER A 253 -5.13 2.02 11.64
C SER A 253 -3.77 2.72 11.57
N THR A 254 -2.90 2.29 10.66
CA THR A 254 -1.58 2.90 10.43
C THR A 254 -1.65 4.37 9.95
N LEU A 255 -2.84 4.83 9.55
CA LEU A 255 -3.10 6.22 9.19
C LEU A 255 -2.88 7.20 10.35
N GLN A 256 -3.01 6.75 11.61
CA GLN A 256 -2.77 7.60 12.78
C GLN A 256 -1.37 8.24 12.78
N GLN A 257 -0.39 7.53 12.23
CA GLN A 257 1.03 7.89 12.23
C GLN A 257 1.53 8.38 10.86
N SER A 258 0.68 8.38 9.83
CA SER A 258 1.10 8.67 8.45
C SER A 258 0.28 9.77 7.78
N LEU A 259 -1.02 9.87 8.07
CA LEU A 259 -1.91 10.78 7.38
C LEU A 259 -1.72 12.23 7.86
N ARG A 260 -1.41 13.11 6.92
CA ARG A 260 -1.13 14.54 7.15
C ARG A 260 -2.21 15.44 6.56
N SER A 261 -2.69 15.11 5.37
CA SER A 261 -3.73 15.87 4.68
C SER A 261 -4.93 14.98 4.39
N LEU A 262 -6.10 15.45 4.80
CA LEU A 262 -7.38 14.78 4.57
C LEU A 262 -8.41 15.78 4.04
N ASP A 263 -8.89 15.53 2.82
CA ASP A 263 -9.98 16.28 2.23
C ASP A 263 -11.25 15.41 2.15
N LEU A 264 -12.25 15.77 2.93
CA LEU A 264 -13.57 15.16 2.99
C LEU A 264 -14.68 16.15 2.58
N SER A 265 -14.31 17.27 1.96
CA SER A 265 -15.28 18.31 1.59
C SER A 265 -16.29 17.80 0.53
N LYS A 266 -17.47 18.43 0.45
CA LYS A 266 -18.57 18.04 -0.45
C LYS A 266 -18.96 16.57 -0.28
N ASN A 267 -19.26 16.18 0.94
CA ASN A 267 -19.79 14.86 1.27
C ASN A 267 -21.10 15.02 2.09
N LYS A 268 -21.58 13.95 2.73
CA LYS A 268 -22.81 13.95 3.54
C LYS A 268 -22.51 13.58 5.00
N ILE A 269 -21.33 13.94 5.48
CA ILE A 269 -20.87 13.53 6.81
C ILE A 269 -21.61 14.35 7.87
N LYS A 270 -22.32 13.66 8.76
CA LYS A 270 -23.08 14.28 9.86
C LYS A 270 -22.29 14.45 11.14
N ALA A 271 -21.37 13.53 11.40
CA ALA A 271 -20.49 13.56 12.55
C ALA A 271 -19.21 12.77 12.26
N LEU A 272 -18.12 13.20 12.89
CA LEU A 272 -16.87 12.43 12.95
C LEU A 272 -16.85 11.61 14.26
N PRO A 273 -16.31 10.37 14.24
CA PRO A 273 -16.17 9.57 15.45
C PRO A 273 -15.16 10.20 16.41
N VAL A 274 -15.27 9.93 17.72
CA VAL A 274 -14.29 10.44 18.71
C VAL A 274 -12.86 9.93 18.43
N GLN A 275 -12.74 8.74 17.84
CA GLN A 275 -11.48 8.16 17.42
C GLN A 275 -10.80 8.96 16.30
N PHE A 276 -11.51 9.83 15.59
CA PHE A 276 -10.91 10.70 14.57
C PHE A 276 -9.78 11.55 15.14
N CYS A 277 -9.88 11.93 16.42
CA CYS A 277 -8.86 12.65 17.17
C CYS A 277 -7.55 11.85 17.39
N GLN A 278 -7.50 10.57 17.01
CA GLN A 278 -6.29 9.74 17.06
C GLN A 278 -5.37 9.94 15.84
N LEU A 279 -5.80 10.67 14.81
CA LEU A 279 -4.98 11.03 13.65
C LEU A 279 -4.01 12.17 13.99
N GLN A 280 -3.05 11.88 14.88
CA GLN A 280 -2.20 12.90 15.51
C GLN A 280 -1.26 13.63 14.55
N GLU A 281 -0.92 13.01 13.42
CA GLU A 281 -0.06 13.59 12.39
C GLU A 281 -0.80 14.51 11.41
N LEU A 282 -2.12 14.67 11.57
CA LEU A 282 -2.94 15.47 10.65
C LEU A 282 -2.62 16.97 10.80
N THR A 283 -2.20 17.59 9.70
CA THR A 283 -1.88 19.02 9.59
C THR A 283 -2.96 19.80 8.86
N ASP A 284 -3.62 19.16 7.89
CA ASP A 284 -4.60 19.78 6.99
C ASP A 284 -5.88 18.97 6.95
N LEU A 285 -7.00 19.60 7.33
CA LEU A 285 -8.32 18.98 7.33
C LEU A 285 -9.34 19.87 6.64
N LYS A 286 -9.96 19.35 5.58
CA LYS A 286 -11.07 20.00 4.88
C LYS A 286 -12.35 19.19 5.01
N LEU A 287 -13.40 19.86 5.48
CA LEU A 287 -14.72 19.31 5.79
C LEU A 287 -15.83 20.19 5.23
N ASP A 288 -15.49 21.13 4.34
CA ASP A 288 -16.46 22.07 3.76
C ASP A 288 -17.62 21.35 3.07
N ASP A 289 -18.79 21.98 3.01
CA ASP A 289 -19.96 21.41 2.32
C ASP A 289 -20.31 20.00 2.80
N ASN A 290 -20.49 19.85 4.11
CA ASN A 290 -20.98 18.61 4.73
C ASN A 290 -22.22 18.91 5.59
N GLU A 291 -22.69 17.92 6.33
CA GLU A 291 -23.85 18.04 7.22
C GLU A 291 -23.44 17.98 8.70
N LEU A 292 -22.22 18.42 9.05
CA LEU A 292 -21.67 18.25 10.39
C LEU A 292 -22.51 19.02 11.42
N ILE A 293 -23.06 18.29 12.40
CA ILE A 293 -23.82 18.87 13.51
C ILE A 293 -22.97 19.12 14.76
N ARG A 294 -21.77 18.53 14.82
CA ARG A 294 -20.80 18.72 15.90
C ARG A 294 -19.41 18.23 15.49
N PHE A 295 -18.39 18.83 16.09
CA PHE A 295 -17.06 18.21 16.15
C PHE A 295 -16.97 17.22 17.33
N PRO A 296 -16.04 16.25 17.28
CA PRO A 296 -15.72 15.42 18.43
C PRO A 296 -15.23 16.27 19.61
N PHE A 297 -15.65 15.93 20.83
CA PHE A 297 -15.26 16.69 22.03
C PHE A 297 -13.75 16.67 22.32
N LYS A 298 -13.01 15.71 21.76
CA LYS A 298 -11.54 15.58 21.86
C LYS A 298 -10.79 16.23 20.70
N MET A 299 -11.41 17.14 19.94
CA MET A 299 -10.77 17.77 18.77
C MET A 299 -9.40 18.39 19.11
N GLY A 300 -9.25 18.93 20.32
CA GLY A 300 -7.99 19.47 20.84
C GLY A 300 -6.81 18.50 20.93
N GLN A 301 -7.02 17.19 20.74
CA GLN A 301 -5.92 16.21 20.67
C GLN A 301 -5.11 16.28 19.37
N LEU A 302 -5.66 16.90 18.32
CA LEU A 302 -4.99 17.07 17.02
C LEU A 302 -3.98 18.22 17.08
N LYS A 303 -2.91 18.06 17.88
CA LYS A 303 -1.93 19.11 18.19
C LYS A 303 -1.15 19.63 16.98
N ASN A 304 -1.02 18.81 15.94
CA ASN A 304 -0.31 19.17 14.71
C ASN A 304 -1.22 19.85 13.66
N LEU A 305 -2.53 19.95 13.92
CA LEU A 305 -3.47 20.55 12.97
C LEU A 305 -3.19 22.05 12.85
N ARG A 306 -2.94 22.52 11.62
CA ARG A 306 -2.68 23.92 11.29
C ARG A 306 -3.77 24.52 10.42
N PHE A 307 -4.32 23.73 9.49
CA PHE A 307 -5.35 24.18 8.56
C PHE A 307 -6.63 23.39 8.78
N LEU A 308 -7.69 24.08 9.19
CA LEU A 308 -9.02 23.51 9.35
C LEU A 308 -10.06 24.33 8.57
N SER A 309 -10.70 23.68 7.61
CA SER A 309 -11.84 24.26 6.88
C SER A 309 -13.07 23.39 7.10
N ALA A 310 -14.14 23.97 7.61
CA ALA A 310 -15.43 23.31 7.81
C ALA A 310 -16.59 24.27 7.50
N ALA A 311 -16.44 25.06 6.44
CA ALA A 311 -17.47 25.97 5.97
C ALA A 311 -18.70 25.21 5.47
N ARG A 312 -19.86 25.88 5.49
CA ARG A 312 -21.16 25.35 5.00
C ARG A 312 -21.50 23.99 5.63
N ASN A 313 -21.50 23.97 6.95
CA ASN A 313 -21.92 22.84 7.79
C ASN A 313 -23.08 23.28 8.71
N LYS A 314 -23.47 22.45 9.70
CA LYS A 314 -24.59 22.70 10.62
C LYS A 314 -24.13 22.76 12.07
N LEU A 315 -22.94 23.33 12.32
CA LEU A 315 -22.35 23.37 13.66
C LEU A 315 -23.05 24.45 14.53
N PRO A 316 -23.67 24.07 15.66
CA PRO A 316 -24.28 25.03 16.58
C PRO A 316 -23.27 25.64 17.55
N PHE A 317 -22.21 24.91 17.88
CA PHE A 317 -21.14 25.34 18.79
C PHE A 317 -19.84 24.57 18.51
N LEU A 318 -18.73 25.08 19.04
CA LEU A 318 -17.44 24.40 19.05
C LEU A 318 -17.21 23.72 20.42
N PRO A 319 -16.56 22.56 20.49
CA PRO A 319 -16.26 21.90 21.76
C PRO A 319 -15.24 22.72 22.58
N SER A 320 -15.28 22.60 23.91
CA SER A 320 -14.40 23.37 24.81
C SER A 320 -12.91 23.11 24.57
N GLU A 321 -12.54 21.89 24.17
CA GLU A 321 -11.17 21.52 23.80
C GLU A 321 -10.70 22.11 22.48
N PHE A 322 -11.57 22.71 21.67
CA PHE A 322 -11.18 23.38 20.43
C PHE A 322 -10.17 24.51 20.67
N LYS A 323 -10.20 25.12 21.87
CA LYS A 323 -9.22 26.13 22.32
C LYS A 323 -7.79 25.60 22.42
N ASN A 324 -7.60 24.28 22.51
CA ASN A 324 -6.29 23.66 22.63
C ASN A 324 -5.59 23.50 21.26
N LEU A 325 -6.29 23.79 20.16
CA LEU A 325 -5.71 23.76 18.82
C LEU A 325 -4.91 25.03 18.54
N SER A 326 -3.82 24.89 17.79
CA SER A 326 -2.97 26.00 17.36
C SER A 326 -3.04 26.12 15.83
N LEU A 327 -4.20 26.59 15.35
CA LEU A 327 -4.52 26.72 13.93
C LEU A 327 -3.92 28.00 13.33
N GLU A 328 -3.35 27.87 12.14
CA GLU A 328 -2.91 28.99 11.29
C GLU A 328 -4.05 29.49 10.40
N TYR A 329 -4.95 28.57 10.01
CA TYR A 329 -6.13 28.87 9.20
C TYR A 329 -7.35 28.17 9.77
N LEU A 330 -8.44 28.92 9.92
CA LEU A 330 -9.73 28.42 10.34
C LEU A 330 -10.83 29.05 9.50
N ASP A 331 -11.57 28.22 8.75
CA ASP A 331 -12.80 28.64 8.09
C ASP A 331 -13.99 27.85 8.63
N LEU A 332 -14.95 28.58 9.18
CA LEU A 332 -16.21 28.07 9.72
C LEU A 332 -17.42 28.79 9.12
N PHE A 333 -17.24 29.50 7.99
CA PHE A 333 -18.28 30.30 7.36
C PHE A 333 -19.52 29.46 7.04
N GLY A 334 -20.72 30.02 7.19
CA GLY A 334 -21.96 29.34 6.82
C GLY A 334 -22.34 28.16 7.72
N ASN A 335 -21.92 28.19 8.99
CA ASN A 335 -22.43 27.30 10.05
C ASN A 335 -23.56 27.96 10.84
N THR A 336 -24.36 27.15 11.53
CA THR A 336 -25.53 27.58 12.31
C THR A 336 -25.19 27.88 13.77
N PHE A 337 -24.13 28.66 14.00
CA PHE A 337 -23.67 28.96 15.37
C PHE A 337 -24.76 29.67 16.16
N GLU A 338 -25.13 29.09 17.30
CA GLU A 338 -26.06 29.70 18.23
C GLU A 338 -25.34 30.77 19.05
N GLN A 339 -26.03 31.88 19.32
CA GLN A 339 -25.51 32.84 20.28
C GLN A 339 -25.45 32.17 21.66
N PRO A 340 -24.36 32.35 22.42
CA PRO A 340 -24.31 31.85 23.78
C PRO A 340 -25.51 32.43 24.53
N LYS A 341 -26.37 31.56 25.08
CA LYS A 341 -27.41 31.99 26.00
C LYS A 341 -26.68 32.65 27.17
N VAL A 342 -26.73 33.98 27.22
CA VAL A 342 -26.29 34.74 28.38
C VAL A 342 -27.17 34.23 29.51
N LEU A 343 -26.59 33.42 30.41
CA LEU A 343 -27.24 33.13 31.68
C LEU A 343 -27.49 34.50 32.29
N PRO A 344 -28.72 34.81 32.76
CA PRO A 344 -28.96 36.08 33.44
C PRO A 344 -27.87 36.21 34.50
N ASP A 345 -27.21 37.38 34.54
CA ASP A 345 -26.27 37.68 35.61
C ASP A 345 -27.00 37.40 36.92
N ILE A 346 -26.68 36.28 37.56
CA ILE A 346 -27.15 36.00 38.90
C ILE A 346 -26.34 36.96 39.75
N MET A 347 -26.82 38.19 39.84
CA MET A 347 -26.43 39.14 40.87
C MET A 347 -26.86 38.48 42.17
N LEU A 348 -25.93 37.70 42.76
CA LEU A 348 -26.07 37.18 44.11
C LEU A 348 -26.23 38.41 45.00
N GLN A 349 -27.47 38.75 45.35
CA GLN A 349 -27.73 39.77 46.35
C GLN A 349 -27.20 39.22 47.66
N ALA A 350 -26.05 39.75 48.06
CA ALA A 350 -25.49 39.51 49.37
C ALA A 350 -26.43 40.07 50.46
N PRO A 351 -26.42 39.47 51.67
CA PRO A 351 -25.44 38.48 52.13
C PRO A 351 -25.89 37.04 51.88
N LEU A 352 -24.96 36.23 51.35
CA LEU A 352 -25.06 34.78 51.33
C LEU A 352 -25.26 34.25 52.77
N THR A 353 -25.97 33.14 52.90
CA THR A 353 -26.14 32.49 54.21
C THR A 353 -24.78 32.00 54.74
N LEU A 354 -24.68 31.84 56.07
CA LEU A 354 -23.47 31.29 56.71
C LEU A 354 -23.12 29.89 56.16
N LEU A 355 -24.14 29.13 55.74
CA LEU A 355 -23.99 27.80 55.12
C LEU A 355 -23.32 27.88 53.74
N GLU A 356 -23.73 28.83 52.90
CA GLU A 356 -23.13 29.04 51.58
C GLU A 356 -21.71 29.60 51.68
N SER A 357 -21.47 30.46 52.67
CA SER A 357 -20.15 31.01 52.96
C SER A 357 -19.19 29.92 53.47
N SER A 358 -19.64 29.05 54.37
CA SER A 358 -18.84 27.93 54.88
C SER A 358 -18.58 26.86 53.82
N ALA A 359 -19.58 26.53 52.98
CA ALA A 359 -19.39 25.60 51.86
C ALA A 359 -18.34 26.11 50.85
N ARG A 360 -18.29 27.41 50.58
CA ARG A 360 -17.27 28.02 49.72
C ARG A 360 -15.87 27.97 50.33
N THR A 361 -15.72 28.27 51.62
CA THR A 361 -14.43 28.18 52.32
C THR A 361 -13.85 26.76 52.27
N VAL A 362 -14.70 25.74 52.37
CA VAL A 362 -14.28 24.33 52.28
C VAL A 362 -13.83 23.97 50.86
N LEU A 363 -14.47 24.52 49.83
CA LEU A 363 -14.08 24.29 48.43
C LEU A 363 -12.79 25.02 48.04
N TYR A 364 -12.50 26.17 48.64
CA TYR A 364 -11.27 26.94 48.36
C TYR A 364 -10.04 26.41 49.11
N ASN A 365 -10.22 25.65 50.19
CA ASN A 365 -9.15 25.10 51.02
C ASN A 365 -8.86 23.61 50.74
N ARG A 366 -9.23 23.09 49.56
CA ARG A 366 -8.94 21.72 49.13
C ARG A 366 -8.03 21.66 47.91
#